data_AF-A0A1X7T2P9-F1
#
_entry.id   AF-A0A1X7T2P9-F1
#
_cell.length_a   1.000
_cell.length_b   1.000
_cell.length_c   1.000
_cell.angle_alpha   90.00
_cell.angle_beta   90.00
_cell.angle_gamma   90.00
#
_symmetry.space_group_name_H-M   'P 1'
#
loop_
_entity.id
_entity.type
_entity.pdbx_description
1 polymer ?
#
loop_
_entity_poly.entity_id
_entity_poly.type
_entity_poly.pdbx_seq_one_letter_code
_entity_poly.pdbx_strand_id
1 'polypeptide(L)'
;MADVMIGHAYCNLSINIRDLDDVFEELMSIDYSQWKTLGVLLGLFYHTLGAIDENCRGNVKKCLMECMAAWLQSEDKVREKGGPSWSSLAIALEKIGANDIASNIRTKYCRP
;
A
#
# COMPACT_ATOMS: atom_id res chain seq x y z
N MET A 1 3.76 29.65 -5.57
CA MET A 1 3.75 29.19 -6.97
C MET A 1 4.40 27.82 -6.96
N ALA A 2 3.65 26.73 -6.78
CA ALA A 2 2.72 26.18 -7.76
C ALA A 2 3.40 26.04 -9.13
N ASP A 3 3.49 24.78 -9.56
CA ASP A 3 3.81 24.31 -10.91
C ASP A 3 5.28 24.10 -11.29
N VAL A 4 5.81 22.93 -10.90
CA VAL A 4 6.62 22.11 -11.83
C VAL A 4 5.81 20.86 -12.12
N MET A 5 4.83 21.00 -13.02
CA MET A 5 4.16 19.88 -13.68
C MET A 5 5.16 19.21 -14.64
N ILE A 6 5.92 18.24 -14.14
CA ILE A 6 6.41 17.15 -15.00
C ILE A 6 5.27 16.14 -15.06
N GLY A 7 4.81 15.85 -16.27
CA GLY A 7 3.62 15.04 -16.55
C GLY A 7 3.68 13.61 -16.00
N HIS A 8 3.29 13.44 -14.75
CA HIS A 8 2.89 12.16 -14.19
C HIS A 8 1.38 12.22 -13.94
N ALA A 9 0.64 11.43 -14.70
CA ALA A 9 -0.67 10.87 -14.35
C ALA A 9 -1.06 11.09 -12.88
N TYR A 10 -2.09 11.89 -12.62
CA TYR A 10 -2.60 12.09 -11.27
C TYR A 10 -3.31 10.82 -10.80
N CYS A 11 -2.53 9.90 -10.24
CA CYS A 11 -2.92 8.64 -9.60
C CYS A 11 -3.70 8.84 -8.27
N ASN A 12 -4.51 9.89 -8.10
CA ASN A 12 -5.05 10.26 -6.79
C ASN A 12 -6.50 9.80 -6.60
N LEU A 13 -6.75 8.50 -6.79
CA LEU A 13 -7.99 7.88 -6.32
C LEU A 13 -7.76 7.43 -4.87
N SER A 14 -8.37 8.16 -3.94
CA SER A 14 -8.45 7.74 -2.54
C SER A 14 -9.20 6.42 -2.49
N ILE A 15 -8.64 5.43 -1.81
CA ILE A 15 -9.26 4.12 -1.57
C ILE A 15 -9.53 3.95 -0.08
N ASN A 16 -10.39 2.98 0.27
CA ASN A 16 -10.82 2.71 1.63
C ASN A 16 -10.95 1.19 1.85
N ILE A 17 -11.38 0.78 3.05
CA ILE A 17 -11.46 -0.63 3.44
C ILE A 17 -12.35 -1.49 2.53
N ARG A 18 -13.28 -0.89 1.77
CA ARG A 18 -14.13 -1.60 0.81
C ARG A 18 -13.39 -2.03 -0.46
N ASP A 19 -12.21 -1.46 -0.71
CA ASP A 19 -11.35 -1.76 -1.86
C ASP A 19 -10.26 -2.79 -1.49
N LEU A 20 -10.40 -3.46 -0.32
CA LEU A 20 -9.38 -4.40 0.17
C LEU A 20 -9.20 -5.60 -0.76
N ASP A 21 -10.28 -6.10 -1.38
CA ASP A 21 -10.18 -7.19 -2.34
C ASP A 21 -9.39 -6.77 -3.58
N ASP A 22 -9.71 -5.63 -4.19
CA ASP A 22 -8.95 -5.09 -5.32
C ASP A 22 -7.46 -4.91 -4.99
N VAL A 23 -7.16 -4.30 -3.83
CA VAL A 23 -5.76 -4.11 -3.37
C VAL A 23 -5.07 -5.47 -3.21
N PHE A 24 -5.77 -6.43 -2.62
CA PHE A 24 -5.20 -7.75 -2.37
C PHE A 24 -4.96 -8.53 -3.67
N GLU A 25 -5.83 -8.39 -4.66
CA GLU A 25 -5.65 -8.99 -5.99
C GLU A 25 -4.38 -8.48 -6.69
N GLU A 26 -4.12 -7.16 -6.64
CA GLU A 26 -2.90 -6.59 -7.23
C GLU A 26 -1.63 -7.06 -6.52
N LEU A 27 -1.71 -7.27 -5.20
CA LEU A 27 -0.57 -7.71 -4.41
C LEU A 27 -0.35 -9.22 -4.44
N MET A 28 -1.19 -10.01 -5.14
CA MET A 28 -1.06 -11.47 -5.14
C MET A 28 0.32 -11.96 -5.61
N SER A 29 1.03 -11.18 -6.43
CA SER A 29 2.34 -11.55 -6.99
C SER A 29 3.54 -10.97 -6.24
N ILE A 30 3.35 -10.20 -5.16
CA ILE A 30 4.50 -9.70 -4.37
C ILE A 30 5.11 -10.83 -3.55
N ASP A 31 6.39 -10.67 -3.20
CA ASP A 31 6.98 -11.44 -2.11
C ASP A 31 6.33 -11.03 -0.77
N TYR A 32 5.49 -11.91 -0.22
CA TYR A 32 4.74 -11.62 0.99
C TYR A 32 5.62 -11.42 2.22
N SER A 33 6.90 -11.80 2.20
CA SER A 33 7.79 -11.61 3.35
C SER A 33 8.08 -10.13 3.62
N GLN A 34 7.92 -9.26 2.60
CA GLN A 34 8.15 -7.82 2.71
C GLN A 34 6.97 -7.02 3.29
N TRP A 35 5.88 -7.67 3.72
CA TRP A 35 4.66 -7.00 4.19
C TRP A 35 4.89 -6.01 5.34
N LYS A 36 5.84 -6.29 6.25
CA LYS A 36 6.19 -5.38 7.35
C LYS A 36 6.85 -4.10 6.82
N THR A 37 7.82 -4.24 5.91
CA THR A 37 8.48 -3.10 5.25
C THR A 37 7.46 -2.26 4.49
N LEU A 38 6.55 -2.91 3.76
CA LEU A 38 5.45 -2.26 3.05
C LEU A 38 4.56 -1.45 4.02
N GLY A 39 4.11 -2.06 5.13
CA GLY A 39 3.30 -1.39 6.15
C GLY A 39 3.97 -0.15 6.74
N VAL A 40 5.28 -0.23 7.07
CA VAL A 40 6.04 0.93 7.56
C VAL A 40 6.07 2.06 6.53
N LEU A 41 6.31 1.73 5.26
CA LEU A 41 6.35 2.72 4.18
C LEU A 41 4.98 3.40 4.00
N LEU A 42 3.90 2.66 4.19
CA LEU A 42 2.52 3.15 4.12
C LEU A 42 2.06 3.94 5.36
N GLY A 43 2.81 3.89 6.47
CA GLY A 43 2.58 4.73 7.65
C GLY A 43 2.10 3.99 8.89
N LEU A 44 2.09 2.66 8.85
CA LEU A 44 1.82 1.83 10.02
C LEU A 44 3.03 1.78 10.94
N PHE A 45 2.76 1.78 12.25
CA PHE A 45 3.81 1.67 13.25
C PHE A 45 4.28 0.23 13.41
N TYR A 46 5.54 0.09 13.85
CA TYR A 46 6.11 -1.22 14.14
C TYR A 46 5.29 -2.02 15.17
N HIS A 47 4.66 -1.35 16.14
CA HIS A 47 3.84 -2.03 17.14
C HIS A 47 2.54 -2.61 16.55
N THR A 48 1.87 -1.87 15.66
CA THR A 48 0.69 -2.33 14.91
C THR A 48 1.04 -3.55 14.07
N LEU A 49 2.17 -3.49 13.35
CA LEU A 49 2.70 -4.60 12.58
C LEU A 49 3.09 -5.79 13.47
N GLY A 50 3.61 -5.56 14.67
CA GLY A 50 3.89 -6.61 15.64
C GLY A 50 2.62 -7.36 16.08
N ALA A 51 1.56 -6.62 16.41
CA ALA A 51 0.27 -7.21 16.79
C ALA A 51 -0.36 -8.02 15.64
N ILE A 52 -0.24 -7.54 14.40
CA ILE A 52 -0.68 -8.28 13.21
C ILE A 52 0.11 -9.60 13.08
N ASP A 53 1.44 -9.56 13.20
CA ASP A 53 2.32 -10.73 13.08
C ASP A 53 1.95 -11.85 14.06
N GLU A 54 1.69 -11.48 15.32
CA GLU A 54 1.23 -12.39 16.36
C GLU A 54 -0.13 -13.02 16.02
N ASN A 55 -1.09 -12.22 15.50
CA ASN A 55 -2.41 -12.71 15.10
C ASN A 55 -2.37 -13.64 13.87
N CYS A 56 -1.37 -13.47 12.99
CA CYS A 56 -1.24 -14.32 11.81
C CYS A 56 -0.74 -15.73 12.10
N ARG A 57 0.00 -15.91 13.19
CA ARG A 57 0.61 -17.21 13.57
C ARG A 57 1.44 -17.83 12.44
N GLY A 58 2.25 -17.03 11.77
CA GLY A 58 3.13 -17.47 10.65
C GLY A 58 2.46 -17.51 9.27
N ASN A 59 1.17 -17.21 9.16
CA ASN A 59 0.52 -17.08 7.86
C ASN A 59 0.81 -15.70 7.23
N VAL A 60 1.85 -15.63 6.41
CA VAL A 60 2.29 -14.37 5.74
C VAL A 60 1.23 -13.74 4.84
N LYS A 61 0.39 -14.56 4.20
CA LYS A 61 -0.71 -14.08 3.35
C LYS A 61 -1.78 -13.37 4.19
N LYS A 62 -2.13 -13.96 5.35
CA LYS A 62 -3.02 -13.32 6.32
C LYS A 62 -2.42 -12.00 6.83
N CYS A 63 -1.12 -11.97 7.13
CA CYS A 63 -0.46 -10.75 7.58
C CYS A 63 -0.49 -9.63 6.56
N LEU A 64 -0.25 -9.93 5.29
CA LEU A 64 -0.37 -8.93 4.24
C LEU A 64 -1.80 -8.38 4.18
N MET A 65 -2.81 -9.25 4.24
CA MET A 65 -4.22 -8.85 4.21
C MET A 65 -4.59 -7.94 5.39
N GLU A 66 -4.22 -8.31 6.61
CA GLU A 66 -4.46 -7.50 7.82
C GLU A 66 -3.69 -6.17 7.78
N CYS A 67 -2.45 -6.18 7.26
CA CYS A 67 -1.64 -4.98 7.04
C CYS A 67 -2.32 -4.01 6.07
N MET A 68 -2.83 -4.51 4.93
CA MET A 68 -3.56 -3.68 3.99
C MET A 68 -4.87 -3.17 4.58
N ALA A 69 -5.57 -3.99 5.38
CA ALA A 69 -6.78 -3.55 6.07
C ALA A 69 -6.52 -2.39 7.04
N ALA A 70 -5.47 -2.50 7.87
CA ALA A 70 -5.04 -1.43 8.78
C ALA A 70 -4.68 -0.15 8.02
N TRP A 71 -3.93 -0.28 6.92
CA TRP A 71 -3.60 0.84 6.05
C TRP A 71 -4.85 1.52 5.47
N LEU A 72 -5.78 0.75 4.90
CA LEU A 72 -7.03 1.27 4.31
C LEU A 72 -7.97 1.90 5.33
N GLN A 73 -7.90 1.48 6.59
CA GLN A 73 -8.59 2.10 7.72
C GLN A 73 -7.92 3.40 8.20
N SER A 74 -6.80 3.79 7.57
CA SER A 74 -6.02 4.98 7.91
C SER A 74 -5.50 4.98 9.35
N GLU A 75 -5.12 3.81 9.86
CA GLU A 75 -4.50 3.69 11.19
C GLU A 75 -3.17 4.46 11.27
N ASP A 76 -2.70 4.70 12.50
CA ASP A 76 -1.41 5.33 12.77
C ASP A 76 -1.18 6.64 11.99
N LYS A 77 -0.07 6.72 11.23
CA LYS A 77 0.34 7.91 10.47
C LYS A 77 -0.04 7.82 9.00
N VAL A 78 -0.96 6.94 8.62
CA VAL A 78 -1.33 6.77 7.21
C VAL A 78 -1.85 8.07 6.62
N ARG A 79 -2.69 8.82 7.35
CA ARG A 79 -3.20 10.14 6.89
C ARG A 79 -2.10 11.18 6.77
N GLU A 80 -1.11 11.17 7.67
CA GLU A 80 0.07 12.06 7.60
C GLU A 80 0.94 11.74 6.37
N LYS A 81 0.92 10.50 5.88
CA LYS A 81 1.60 10.07 4.64
C LYS A 81 0.77 10.26 3.37
N GLY A 82 -0.32 11.02 3.42
CA GLY A 82 -1.18 11.31 2.27
C GLY A 82 -2.41 10.40 2.16
N GLY A 83 -2.61 9.48 3.11
CA GLY A 83 -3.76 8.58 3.16
C GLY A 83 -3.68 7.42 2.17
N PRO A 84 -4.69 6.52 2.18
CA PRO A 84 -4.72 5.37 1.31
C PRO A 84 -5.10 5.78 -0.12
N SER A 85 -4.20 5.53 -1.05
CA SER A 85 -4.39 5.77 -2.49
C SER A 85 -3.55 4.78 -3.31
N TRP A 86 -3.99 4.49 -4.54
CA TRP A 86 -3.18 3.70 -5.49
C TRP A 86 -1.79 4.31 -5.74
N SER A 87 -1.68 5.65 -5.73
CA SER A 87 -0.38 6.35 -5.75
C SER A 87 0.54 5.92 -4.61
N SER A 88 0.04 6.01 -3.37
CA SER A 88 0.85 5.73 -2.19
C SER A 88 1.26 4.26 -2.12
N LEU A 89 0.39 3.35 -2.59
CA LEU A 89 0.72 1.94 -2.73
C LEU A 89 1.81 1.71 -3.79
N ALA A 90 1.66 2.27 -5.00
CA ALA A 90 2.66 2.16 -6.06
C ALA A 90 4.04 2.70 -5.62
N ILE A 91 4.07 3.85 -4.94
CA ILE A 91 5.32 4.42 -4.40
C ILE A 91 5.95 3.51 -3.34
N ALA A 92 5.14 2.89 -2.48
CA ALA A 92 5.66 1.97 -1.47
C ALA A 92 6.20 0.67 -2.11
N LEU A 93 5.55 0.18 -3.17
CA LEU A 93 5.98 -0.97 -3.95
C LEU A 93 7.30 -0.73 -4.69
N GLU A 94 7.46 0.44 -5.33
CA GLU A 94 8.73 0.86 -5.96
C GLU A 94 9.89 0.83 -4.95
N LYS A 95 9.64 1.29 -3.73
CA LYS A 95 10.65 1.33 -2.65
C LYS A 95 11.07 -0.04 -2.14
N ILE A 96 10.23 -1.06 -2.26
CA ILE A 96 10.58 -2.46 -1.91
C ILE A 96 11.03 -3.28 -3.13
N GLY A 97 11.20 -2.62 -4.29
CA GLY A 97 11.68 -3.23 -5.53
C GLY A 97 10.60 -3.95 -6.35
N ALA A 98 9.32 -3.88 -5.97
CA ALA A 98 8.19 -4.46 -6.70
C ALA A 98 7.72 -3.52 -7.85
N ASN A 99 8.66 -3.15 -8.71
CA ASN A 99 8.47 -2.13 -9.76
C ASN A 99 7.46 -2.57 -10.84
N ASP A 100 7.39 -3.86 -11.15
CA ASP A 100 6.44 -4.41 -12.12
C ASP A 100 4.99 -4.25 -11.64
N ILE A 101 4.74 -4.53 -10.36
CA ILE A 101 3.41 -4.40 -9.74
C ILE A 101 3.05 -2.92 -9.59
N ALA A 102 4.01 -2.08 -9.18
CA ALA A 102 3.79 -0.64 -9.13
C ALA A 102 3.43 -0.06 -10.50
N SER A 103 4.13 -0.48 -11.56
CA SER A 103 3.83 -0.07 -12.94
C SER A 103 2.45 -0.56 -13.40
N ASN A 104 2.05 -1.77 -13.02
CA ASN A 104 0.72 -2.31 -13.31
C ASN A 104 -0.38 -1.48 -12.64
N ILE A 105 -0.23 -1.18 -11.35
CA ILE A 105 -1.15 -0.31 -10.60
C ILE A 105 -1.26 1.06 -11.27
N ARG A 106 -0.12 1.65 -11.64
CA ARG A 106 -0.11 2.94 -12.33
C ARG A 106 -0.87 2.89 -13.65
N THR A 107 -0.70 1.82 -14.41
CA THR A 107 -1.38 1.64 -15.71
C THR A 107 -2.89 1.43 -15.54
N LYS A 108 -3.32 0.66 -14.53
CA LYS A 108 -4.73 0.33 -14.31
C LYS A 108 -5.53 1.47 -13.67
N TYR A 109 -4.96 2.09 -12.63
CA TYR A 109 -5.71 2.99 -11.74
C TYR A 109 -5.34 4.45 -11.91
N CYS A 110 -4.28 4.76 -12.67
CA CYS A 110 -3.91 6.12 -12.97
C CYS A 110 -4.18 6.45 -14.43
N ARG A 111 -4.92 7.54 -14.64
CA ARG A 111 -5.16 8.03 -16.00
C ARG A 111 -3.89 8.65 -16.57
N PRO A 112 -3.55 8.40 -17.86
CA PRO A 112 -2.51 9.14 -18.56
C PRO A 112 -2.80 10.65 -18.59
#